data_AF-A0A9D7JNJ3-F1
#
_entry.id   AF-A0A9D7JNJ3-F1
#
_cell.length_a   1.000
_cell.length_b   1.000
_cell.length_c   1.000
_cell.angle_alpha   90.00
_cell.angle_beta   90.00
_cell.angle_gamma   90.00
#
_symmetry.space_group_name_H-M   'P 1'
#
loop_
_entity.id
_entity.type
_entity.pdbx_description
1 polymer ?
#
loop_
_entity_poly.entity_id
_entity_poly.type
_entity_poly.pdbx_seq_one_letter_code
_entity_poly.pdbx_strand_id
1 'polypeptide(L)'
;MLLTPEQRSIIQSTGNIKINAVAGSGKTTTVIEYAKARPKQSKILYLAFNKSVRIEASKRFADQGIEHVKVETAHSLAYKHIVPQKGYRVKAQGYKTNELVDLLGLQASGEKHAAYIVANHISKFMSYFCNSDKLKVSELNYLDVVSDPKAKIFVTNYYAYIEKQTRMLLGKMDKGELEITHDFYLKKFQLSNPVLNFDYILFDEGQDASAAMLHVFFRQSATKVIVGDTHQQIYGWRYAINSLEKADFKDYYLSTSFRFSQDIADLSMKVLDRKLALGPIKPVPIVGKGKSKTTRTHAALARTNLGLLIHAIQYITENPKIKKIYFEGNINSYTYAEEGASLYDVLNLYNYNHDRIRDPLIRSMKDLTELEDYVDKTGEAQLGMMVEIVKEYENEIYDILRELKEKHVDNDQRDQAEMIFSTVHRCKGLEYDTVHLVNDFLTDDKLTSLITKQKDAAEKENSDEAVIDLARLSEEINLLYVAITRTKTRLYIPEDLKPDDFQDSNHIHWTKGAKKAYKEEKSADNYNTKKAKYKKKSPFDFIPYLEDQPKPAAASAGAIWTTEEDDELTMMFEEGLSLQEMASHFGRTKGAIRARQRRLGLE
;
A
#
# COMPACT_ATOMS: atom_id res chain seq x y z
N MET A 1 23.69 -27.64 -3.04
CA MET A 1 22.50 -27.23 -3.82
C MET A 1 22.82 -27.43 -5.29
N LEU A 2 21.90 -28.00 -6.09
CA LEU A 2 22.11 -28.16 -7.53
C LEU A 2 21.67 -26.87 -8.24
N LEU A 3 22.63 -26.18 -8.88
CA LEU A 3 22.37 -24.95 -9.63
C LEU A 3 21.69 -25.26 -10.97
N THR A 4 20.74 -24.43 -11.38
CA THR A 4 20.10 -24.56 -12.70
C THR A 4 21.09 -24.21 -13.83
N PRO A 5 20.81 -24.59 -15.08
CA PRO A 5 21.59 -24.12 -16.23
C PRO A 5 21.63 -22.58 -16.33
N GLU A 6 20.51 -21.91 -16.08
CA GLU A 6 20.40 -20.45 -16.05
C GLU A 6 21.34 -19.84 -14.99
N GLN A 7 21.30 -20.36 -13.75
CA GLN A 7 22.18 -19.91 -12.67
C GLN A 7 23.66 -20.10 -13.02
N ARG A 8 24.02 -21.26 -13.60
CA ARG A 8 25.40 -21.52 -14.04
C ARG A 8 25.87 -20.55 -15.12
N SER A 9 25.01 -20.27 -16.10
CA SER A 9 25.28 -19.29 -17.17
C SER A 9 25.53 -17.88 -16.60
N ILE A 10 24.73 -17.47 -15.61
CA ILE A 10 24.93 -16.20 -14.90
C ILE A 10 26.26 -16.18 -14.15
N ILE A 11 26.57 -17.22 -13.38
CA ILE A 11 27.81 -17.31 -12.58
C ILE A 11 29.06 -17.27 -13.47
N GLN A 12 29.00 -17.86 -14.67
CA GLN A 12 30.09 -17.88 -15.65
C GLN A 12 30.17 -16.61 -16.51
N SER A 13 29.17 -15.74 -16.44
CA SER A 13 29.14 -14.51 -17.24
C SER A 13 30.22 -13.51 -16.82
N THR A 14 30.54 -12.61 -17.75
CA THR A 14 31.50 -11.51 -17.58
C THR A 14 30.89 -10.21 -18.06
N GLY A 15 31.46 -9.08 -17.64
CA GLY A 15 30.95 -7.75 -17.99
C GLY A 15 29.67 -7.37 -17.22
N ASN A 16 29.06 -6.27 -17.63
CA ASN A 16 27.83 -5.80 -17.00
C ASN A 16 26.65 -6.69 -17.42
N ILE A 17 25.86 -7.15 -16.45
CA ILE A 17 24.73 -8.04 -16.70
C ILE A 17 23.48 -7.58 -15.95
N LYS A 18 22.34 -7.87 -16.56
CA LYS A 18 21.01 -7.70 -15.99
C LYS A 18 20.34 -9.06 -15.86
N ILE A 19 19.86 -9.39 -14.68
CA ILE A 19 19.19 -10.65 -14.39
C ILE A 19 17.72 -10.36 -14.08
N ASN A 20 16.83 -10.69 -15.01
CA ASN A 20 15.39 -10.65 -14.76
C ASN A 20 14.92 -12.01 -14.27
N ALA A 21 14.41 -12.06 -13.06
CA ALA A 21 14.13 -13.28 -12.34
C ALA A 21 12.67 -13.32 -11.89
N VAL A 22 12.09 -14.51 -11.77
CA VAL A 22 10.74 -14.69 -11.24
C VAL A 22 10.75 -14.86 -9.72
N ALA A 23 9.59 -14.70 -9.07
CA ALA A 23 9.44 -14.97 -7.65
C ALA A 23 9.91 -16.37 -7.25
N GLY A 24 10.67 -16.48 -6.15
CA GLY A 24 11.13 -17.78 -5.63
C GLY A 24 12.23 -18.46 -6.44
N SER A 25 12.88 -17.76 -7.38
CA SER A 25 13.92 -18.32 -8.26
C SER A 25 15.32 -18.45 -7.67
N GLY A 26 15.53 -17.90 -6.45
CA GLY A 26 16.85 -17.90 -5.81
C GLY A 26 17.77 -16.79 -6.30
N LYS A 27 17.24 -15.58 -6.53
CA LYS A 27 17.99 -14.37 -6.94
C LYS A 27 19.22 -14.12 -6.06
N THR A 28 19.00 -13.91 -4.75
CA THR A 28 20.05 -13.67 -3.76
C THR A 28 21.07 -14.81 -3.74
N THR A 29 20.63 -16.08 -3.81
CA THR A 29 21.54 -17.24 -3.89
C THR A 29 22.41 -17.18 -5.15
N THR A 30 21.82 -16.83 -6.29
CA THR A 30 22.54 -16.70 -7.57
C THR A 30 23.59 -15.60 -7.50
N VAL A 31 23.27 -14.46 -6.88
CA VAL A 31 24.23 -13.35 -6.68
C VAL A 31 25.35 -13.74 -5.71
N ILE A 32 25.05 -14.48 -4.64
CA ILE A 32 26.06 -14.98 -3.71
C ILE A 32 27.03 -15.93 -4.41
N GLU A 33 26.51 -16.90 -5.18
CA GLU A 33 27.35 -17.83 -5.95
C GLU A 33 28.12 -17.12 -7.07
N TYR A 34 27.54 -16.08 -7.69
CA TYR A 34 28.24 -15.21 -8.63
C TYR A 34 29.45 -14.54 -7.97
N ALA A 35 29.27 -13.93 -6.79
CA ALA A 35 30.35 -13.30 -6.03
C ALA A 35 31.44 -14.31 -5.65
N LYS A 36 31.04 -15.50 -5.20
CA LYS A 36 31.95 -16.58 -4.83
C LYS A 36 32.83 -17.07 -5.98
N ALA A 37 32.32 -17.01 -7.21
CA ALA A 37 33.05 -17.39 -8.40
C ALA A 37 34.02 -16.30 -8.90
N ARG A 38 34.13 -15.16 -8.21
CA ARG A 38 35.09 -14.10 -8.55
C ARG A 38 36.42 -14.29 -7.82
N PRO A 39 37.53 -13.73 -8.36
CA PRO A 39 38.83 -13.84 -7.71
C PRO A 39 38.77 -13.34 -6.26
N LYS A 40 39.37 -14.07 -5.32
CA LYS A 40 39.28 -13.77 -3.87
C LYS A 40 39.80 -12.38 -3.49
N GLN A 41 40.69 -11.80 -4.30
CA GLN A 41 41.25 -10.46 -4.13
C GLN A 41 40.31 -9.34 -4.60
N SER A 42 39.22 -9.67 -5.30
CA SER A 42 38.29 -8.67 -5.83
C SER A 42 37.54 -7.98 -4.69
N LYS A 43 37.37 -6.66 -4.79
CA LYS A 43 36.51 -5.88 -3.90
C LYS A 43 35.10 -5.89 -4.45
N ILE A 44 34.16 -6.50 -3.73
CA ILE A 44 32.77 -6.59 -4.14
C ILE A 44 31.90 -5.74 -3.23
N LEU A 45 31.03 -4.92 -3.82
CA LEU A 45 29.96 -4.24 -3.11
C LEU A 45 28.63 -4.91 -3.44
N TYR A 46 27.93 -5.39 -2.42
CA TYR A 46 26.55 -5.84 -2.52
C TYR A 46 25.61 -4.74 -2.03
N LEU A 47 24.75 -4.26 -2.91
CA LEU A 47 23.69 -3.30 -2.61
C LEU A 47 22.36 -4.04 -2.45
N ALA A 48 21.86 -4.05 -1.21
CA ALA A 48 20.51 -4.48 -0.89
C ALA A 48 19.53 -3.30 -0.93
N PHE A 49 18.30 -3.53 -1.38
CA PHE A 49 17.27 -2.49 -1.39
C PHE A 49 16.90 -2.00 0.03
N ASN A 50 16.70 -2.92 0.98
CA ASN A 50 16.26 -2.60 2.34
C ASN A 50 17.11 -3.27 3.43
N LYS A 51 16.86 -2.90 4.70
CA LYS A 51 17.63 -3.38 5.85
C LYS A 51 17.49 -4.89 6.09
N SER A 52 16.31 -5.47 5.89
CA SER A 52 16.09 -6.91 6.10
C SER A 52 16.88 -7.73 5.08
N VAL A 53 16.80 -7.38 3.78
CA VAL A 53 17.60 -8.02 2.71
C VAL A 53 19.09 -7.86 2.99
N ARG A 54 19.54 -6.69 3.46
CA ARG A 54 20.95 -6.47 3.84
C ARG A 54 21.40 -7.44 4.95
N ILE A 55 20.62 -7.58 6.02
CA ILE A 55 20.94 -8.45 7.16
C ILE A 55 21.01 -9.91 6.71
N GLU A 56 20.02 -10.35 5.93
CA GLU A 56 19.95 -11.70 5.39
C GLU A 56 21.15 -12.02 4.47
N ALA A 57 21.44 -11.12 3.51
CA ALA A 57 22.57 -11.28 2.60
C ALA A 57 23.90 -11.31 3.38
N SER A 58 24.09 -10.42 4.35
CA SER A 58 25.30 -10.39 5.20
C SER A 58 25.51 -11.71 5.92
N LYS A 59 24.46 -12.26 6.52
CA LYS A 59 24.52 -13.57 7.18
C LYS A 59 24.89 -14.68 6.20
N ARG A 60 24.27 -14.72 5.02
CA ARG A 60 24.55 -15.76 4.01
C ARG A 60 25.98 -15.68 3.46
N PHE A 61 26.52 -14.48 3.25
CA PHE A 61 27.93 -14.33 2.85
C PHE A 61 28.88 -14.82 3.95
N ALA A 62 28.59 -14.49 5.22
CA ALA A 62 29.38 -14.94 6.37
C ALA A 62 29.34 -16.47 6.54
N ASP A 63 28.14 -17.07 6.44
CA ASP A 63 27.95 -18.53 6.55
C ASP A 63 28.72 -19.29 5.45
N GLN A 64 29.00 -18.64 4.31
CA GLN A 64 29.79 -19.20 3.21
C GLN A 64 31.30 -18.86 3.29
N GLY A 65 31.76 -18.13 4.31
CA GLY A 65 33.16 -17.72 4.46
C GLY A 65 33.63 -16.70 3.41
N ILE A 66 32.72 -15.87 2.89
CA ILE A 66 33.02 -14.88 1.85
C ILE A 66 33.22 -13.50 2.51
N GLU A 67 34.48 -13.14 2.79
CA GLU A 67 34.81 -11.92 3.54
C GLU A 67 35.10 -10.68 2.68
N HIS A 68 35.35 -10.87 1.38
CA HIS A 68 35.70 -9.77 0.45
C HIS A 68 34.48 -9.04 -0.14
N VAL A 69 33.29 -9.29 0.41
CA VAL A 69 32.02 -8.67 0.00
C VAL A 69 31.56 -7.69 1.08
N LYS A 70 31.47 -6.41 0.71
CA LYS A 70 30.85 -5.39 1.54
C LYS A 70 29.36 -5.33 1.26
N VAL A 71 28.52 -5.55 2.27
CA VAL A 71 27.06 -5.54 2.14
C VAL A 71 26.47 -4.26 2.72
N GLU A 72 25.80 -3.46 1.91
CA GLU A 72 25.19 -2.18 2.28
C GLU A 72 23.81 -2.02 1.67
N THR A 73 23.00 -1.10 2.19
CA THR A 73 21.93 -0.49 1.39
C THR A 73 22.46 0.77 0.71
N ALA A 74 21.79 1.25 -0.34
CA ALA A 74 22.15 2.53 -0.96
C ALA A 74 22.15 3.68 0.08
N HIS A 75 21.17 3.67 0.99
CA HIS A 75 21.08 4.62 2.09
C HIS A 75 22.21 4.48 3.12
N SER A 76 22.59 3.26 3.54
CA SER A 76 23.68 3.10 4.50
C SER A 76 25.04 3.46 3.88
N LEU A 77 25.22 3.18 2.59
CA LEU A 77 26.39 3.64 1.84
C LEU A 77 26.46 5.16 1.79
N ALA A 78 25.36 5.82 1.40
CA ALA A 78 25.29 7.28 1.34
C ALA A 78 25.53 7.94 2.70
N TYR A 79 24.92 7.40 3.76
CA TYR A 79 25.12 7.86 5.13
C TYR A 79 26.61 7.91 5.51
N LYS A 80 27.35 6.83 5.25
CA LYS A 80 28.78 6.71 5.59
C LYS A 80 29.66 7.73 4.87
N HIS A 81 29.26 8.18 3.68
CA HIS A 81 30.03 9.17 2.90
C HIS A 81 29.66 10.61 3.25
N ILE A 82 28.40 10.87 3.57
CA ILE A 82 27.91 12.25 3.72
C ILE A 82 27.86 12.69 5.19
N VAL A 83 27.28 11.87 6.07
CA VAL A 83 26.87 12.33 7.40
C VAL A 83 28.07 12.61 8.32
N PRO A 84 29.02 11.66 8.54
CA PRO A 84 30.17 11.92 9.41
C PRO A 84 31.11 12.99 8.87
N GLN A 85 31.33 13.02 7.55
CA GLN A 85 32.28 13.95 6.92
C GLN A 85 31.84 15.41 7.00
N LYS A 86 30.52 15.64 7.02
CA LYS A 86 29.92 16.99 7.06
C LYS A 86 29.37 17.37 8.43
N GLY A 87 29.41 16.46 9.41
CA GLY A 87 28.89 16.72 10.76
C GLY A 87 27.38 16.90 10.82
N TYR A 88 26.62 16.31 9.88
CA TYR A 88 25.17 16.45 9.87
C TYR A 88 24.50 15.67 11.00
N ARG A 89 23.42 16.24 11.56
CA ARG A 89 22.47 15.53 12.43
C ARG A 89 21.34 14.97 11.58
N VAL A 90 20.86 13.77 11.91
CA VAL A 90 19.86 13.06 11.11
C VAL A 90 18.55 12.94 11.86
N LYS A 91 17.47 13.43 11.25
CA LYS A 91 16.11 13.25 11.75
C LYS A 91 15.48 12.03 11.11
N ALA A 92 15.55 10.89 11.81
CA ALA A 92 15.17 9.58 11.28
C ALA A 92 13.69 9.48 10.85
N GLN A 93 12.80 10.16 11.57
CA GLN A 93 11.35 10.12 11.31
C GLN A 93 10.88 11.21 10.33
N GLY A 94 11.79 11.99 9.75
CA GLY A 94 11.43 13.13 8.92
C GLY A 94 10.77 14.26 9.71
N TYR A 95 10.09 15.15 8.99
CA TYR A 95 9.39 16.30 9.57
C TYR A 95 7.89 16.11 9.43
N LYS A 96 7.16 16.37 10.51
CA LYS A 96 5.70 16.46 10.46
C LYS A 96 5.27 17.77 9.83
N THR A 97 4.03 17.82 9.35
CA THR A 97 3.50 19.01 8.67
C THR A 97 3.48 20.24 9.58
N ASN A 98 3.08 20.09 10.84
CA ASN A 98 3.12 21.17 11.82
C ASN A 98 4.55 21.71 12.07
N GLU A 99 5.54 20.83 12.14
CA GLU A 99 6.94 21.24 12.29
C GLU A 99 7.41 22.03 11.07
N LEU A 100 7.03 21.63 9.85
CA LEU A 100 7.40 22.36 8.64
C LEU A 100 6.73 23.75 8.57
N VAL A 101 5.48 23.86 9.03
CA VAL A 101 4.81 25.16 9.16
C VAL A 101 5.61 26.10 10.05
N ASP A 102 6.02 25.63 11.23
CA ASP A 102 6.77 26.44 12.20
C ASP A 102 8.19 26.78 11.70
N LEU A 103 8.92 25.78 11.19
CA LEU A 103 10.33 25.93 10.79
C LEU A 103 10.52 26.82 9.56
N LEU A 104 9.55 26.84 8.66
CA LEU A 104 9.58 27.65 7.44
C LEU A 104 8.74 28.92 7.57
N GLY A 105 8.04 29.11 8.68
CA GLY A 105 7.15 30.24 8.90
C GLY A 105 6.05 30.32 7.83
N LEU A 106 5.46 29.18 7.49
CA LEU A 106 4.55 29.10 6.35
C LEU A 106 3.28 29.92 6.61
N GLN A 107 3.05 30.91 5.76
CA GLN A 107 1.81 31.66 5.69
C GLN A 107 1.13 31.34 4.36
N ALA A 108 -0.12 30.90 4.40
CA ALA A 108 -0.95 30.72 3.22
C ALA A 108 -2.33 31.29 3.51
N SER A 109 -2.70 32.32 2.74
CA SER A 109 -3.98 33.01 2.84
C SER A 109 -4.93 32.51 1.76
N GLY A 110 -6.23 32.52 2.05
CA GLY A 110 -7.28 32.21 1.07
C GLY A 110 -8.10 30.98 1.42
N GLU A 111 -7.54 30.05 2.21
CA GLU A 111 -8.24 28.84 2.65
C GLU A 111 -7.80 28.42 4.06
N LYS A 112 -8.68 27.72 4.79
CA LYS A 112 -8.36 27.17 6.11
C LYS A 112 -7.30 26.07 5.99
N HIS A 113 -6.44 25.96 6.99
CA HIS A 113 -5.35 24.97 7.06
C HIS A 113 -4.41 24.95 5.85
N ALA A 114 -4.45 25.96 4.98
CA ALA A 114 -3.66 26.02 3.75
C ALA A 114 -2.15 25.91 4.02
N ALA A 115 -1.67 26.43 5.14
CA ALA A 115 -0.27 26.29 5.56
C ALA A 115 0.13 24.81 5.77
N TYR A 116 -0.76 23.99 6.34
CA TYR A 116 -0.54 22.56 6.52
C TYR A 116 -0.57 21.81 5.18
N ILE A 117 -1.54 22.11 4.32
CA ILE A 117 -1.61 21.52 2.97
C ILE A 117 -0.33 21.84 2.17
N VAL A 118 0.13 23.09 2.23
CA VAL A 118 1.41 23.51 1.61
C VAL A 118 2.60 22.77 2.23
N ALA A 119 2.68 22.65 3.56
CA ALA A 119 3.75 21.90 4.23
C ALA A 119 3.80 20.42 3.79
N ASN A 120 2.64 19.77 3.67
CA ASN A 120 2.54 18.40 3.18
C ASN A 120 3.11 18.27 1.74
N HIS A 121 2.72 19.18 0.84
CA HIS A 121 3.26 19.23 -0.52
C HIS A 121 4.75 19.58 -0.58
N ILE A 122 5.26 20.44 0.30
CA ILE A 122 6.70 20.73 0.41
C ILE A 122 7.48 19.45 0.74
N SER A 123 6.97 18.65 1.69
CA SER A 123 7.58 17.37 2.08
C SER A 123 7.58 16.37 0.91
N LYS A 124 6.45 16.24 0.20
CA LYS A 124 6.31 15.38 -0.98
C LYS A 124 7.24 15.83 -2.11
N PHE A 125 7.32 17.13 -2.42
CA PHE A 125 8.20 17.65 -3.47
C PHE A 125 9.68 17.48 -3.10
N MET A 126 10.04 17.66 -1.83
CA MET A 126 11.39 17.36 -1.34
C MET A 126 11.74 15.88 -1.57
N SER A 127 10.86 14.95 -1.21
CA SER A 127 11.11 13.52 -1.41
C SER A 127 11.19 13.15 -2.90
N TYR A 128 10.34 13.75 -3.74
CA TYR A 128 10.40 13.57 -5.20
C TYR A 128 11.76 14.05 -5.76
N PHE A 129 12.20 15.25 -5.39
CA PHE A 129 13.51 15.76 -5.79
C PHE A 129 14.62 14.83 -5.32
N CYS A 130 14.64 14.43 -4.05
CA CYS A 130 15.70 13.63 -3.47
C CYS A 130 15.82 12.23 -4.11
N ASN A 131 14.73 11.67 -4.63
CA ASN A 131 14.72 10.37 -5.32
C ASN A 131 14.92 10.46 -6.84
N SER A 132 14.87 11.65 -7.43
CA SER A 132 15.16 11.89 -8.85
C SER A 132 16.67 11.85 -9.16
N ASP A 133 17.04 11.83 -10.45
CA ASP A 133 18.42 12.03 -10.92
C ASP A 133 18.77 13.50 -11.21
N LYS A 134 17.81 14.41 -11.02
CA LYS A 134 17.95 15.85 -11.31
C LYS A 134 18.89 16.54 -10.34
N LEU A 135 19.57 17.58 -10.83
CA LEU A 135 20.56 18.34 -10.07
C LEU A 135 19.92 19.47 -9.26
N LYS A 136 18.80 20.01 -9.75
CA LYS A 136 18.07 21.13 -9.14
C LYS A 136 16.58 20.82 -9.05
N VAL A 137 15.92 21.38 -8.04
CA VAL A 137 14.47 21.27 -7.84
C VAL A 137 13.71 21.81 -9.06
N SER A 138 14.19 22.91 -9.65
CA SER A 138 13.57 23.57 -10.81
C SER A 138 13.65 22.76 -12.12
N GLU A 139 14.36 21.63 -12.14
CA GLU A 139 14.40 20.70 -13.29
C GLU A 139 13.25 19.68 -13.25
N LEU A 140 12.44 19.71 -12.20
CA LEU A 140 11.28 18.84 -12.01
C LEU A 140 10.00 19.64 -12.09
N ASN A 141 8.95 19.02 -12.60
CA ASN A 141 7.60 19.50 -12.43
C ASN A 141 6.90 18.68 -11.34
N TYR A 142 6.61 19.29 -10.18
CA TYR A 142 5.92 18.59 -9.10
C TYR A 142 4.51 18.10 -9.48
N LEU A 143 3.83 18.80 -10.40
CA LEU A 143 2.49 18.39 -10.86
C LEU A 143 2.48 17.04 -11.59
N ASP A 144 3.64 16.56 -12.07
CA ASP A 144 3.75 15.26 -12.75
C ASP A 144 3.49 14.09 -11.80
N VAL A 145 3.61 14.30 -10.49
CA VAL A 145 3.44 13.26 -9.46
C VAL A 145 2.24 13.50 -8.54
N VAL A 146 1.44 14.53 -8.81
CA VAL A 146 0.21 14.83 -8.06
C VAL A 146 -0.99 14.26 -8.82
N SER A 147 -1.57 13.19 -8.30
CA SER A 147 -2.65 12.46 -8.99
C SER A 147 -4.05 12.91 -8.61
N ASP A 148 -4.27 13.37 -7.38
CA ASP A 148 -5.62 13.78 -6.94
C ASP A 148 -6.01 15.11 -7.64
N PRO A 149 -7.20 15.21 -8.27
CA PRO A 149 -7.62 16.42 -8.96
C PRO A 149 -7.70 17.66 -8.08
N LYS A 150 -8.24 17.55 -6.85
CA LYS A 150 -8.34 18.68 -5.90
C LYS A 150 -6.95 19.07 -5.40
N ALA A 151 -6.10 18.09 -5.11
CA ALA A 151 -4.69 18.36 -4.78
C ALA A 151 -3.95 19.04 -5.95
N LYS A 152 -4.20 18.62 -7.20
CA LYS A 152 -3.56 19.19 -8.40
C LYS A 152 -3.97 20.65 -8.60
N ILE A 153 -5.25 20.98 -8.41
CA ILE A 153 -5.76 22.35 -8.43
C ILE A 153 -5.07 23.18 -7.34
N PHE A 154 -5.03 22.67 -6.11
CA PHE A 154 -4.37 23.35 -4.99
C PHE A 154 -2.88 23.60 -5.30
N VAL A 155 -2.14 22.57 -5.69
CA VAL A 155 -0.72 22.67 -6.02
C VAL A 155 -0.47 23.65 -7.16
N THR A 156 -1.34 23.70 -8.17
CA THR A 156 -1.23 24.67 -9.27
C THR A 156 -1.31 26.11 -8.75
N ASN A 157 -2.27 26.40 -7.87
CA ASN A 157 -2.45 27.73 -7.28
C ASN A 157 -1.28 28.15 -6.38
N TYR A 158 -0.65 27.21 -5.69
CA TYR A 158 0.45 27.46 -4.74
C TYR A 158 1.84 27.07 -5.26
N TYR A 159 1.99 26.72 -6.55
CA TYR A 159 3.17 26.03 -7.06
C TYR A 159 4.48 26.78 -6.77
N ALA A 160 4.54 28.05 -7.17
CA ALA A 160 5.73 28.88 -6.99
C ALA A 160 6.12 29.03 -5.51
N TYR A 161 5.13 29.05 -4.62
CA TYR A 161 5.35 29.10 -3.18
C TYR A 161 5.87 27.77 -2.65
N ILE A 162 5.25 26.64 -3.03
CA ILE A 162 5.69 25.28 -2.67
C ILE A 162 7.14 25.07 -3.14
N GLU A 163 7.48 25.37 -4.40
CA GLU A 163 8.83 25.22 -4.94
C GLU A 163 9.86 26.06 -4.16
N LYS A 164 9.54 27.34 -3.91
CA LYS A 164 10.41 28.25 -3.14
C LYS A 164 10.68 27.69 -1.74
N GLN A 165 9.65 27.21 -1.07
CA GLN A 165 9.75 26.69 0.29
C GLN A 165 10.47 25.33 0.34
N THR A 166 10.26 24.45 -0.64
CA THR A 166 11.05 23.21 -0.79
C THR A 166 12.54 23.52 -0.96
N ARG A 167 12.90 24.51 -1.78
CA ARG A 167 14.30 24.95 -1.93
C ARG A 167 14.86 25.54 -0.62
N MET A 168 14.05 26.30 0.11
CA MET A 168 14.46 26.84 1.41
C MET A 168 14.72 25.74 2.44
N LEU A 169 13.83 24.74 2.54
CA LEU A 169 13.98 23.58 3.41
C LEU A 169 15.29 22.83 3.12
N LEU A 170 15.53 22.49 1.85
CA LEU A 170 16.75 21.83 1.39
C LEU A 170 18.01 22.68 1.69
N GLY A 171 17.92 23.99 1.51
CA GLY A 171 19.03 24.91 1.80
C GLY A 171 19.36 24.99 3.28
N LYS A 172 18.36 24.99 4.17
CA LYS A 172 18.54 24.96 5.62
C LYS A 172 19.18 23.64 6.08
N MET A 173 18.75 22.51 5.50
CA MET A 173 19.37 21.20 5.72
C MET A 173 20.85 21.20 5.30
N ASP A 174 21.17 21.74 4.12
CA ASP A 174 22.56 21.78 3.61
C ASP A 174 23.49 22.66 4.44
N LYS A 175 22.97 23.73 5.05
CA LYS A 175 23.72 24.59 5.96
C LYS A 175 23.88 24.00 7.36
N GLY A 176 23.23 22.87 7.65
CA GLY A 176 23.19 22.28 8.99
C GLY A 176 22.32 23.04 10.00
N GLU A 177 21.52 24.02 9.54
CA GLU A 177 20.54 24.73 10.37
C GLU A 177 19.42 23.78 10.81
N LEU A 178 19.08 22.81 9.96
CA LEU A 178 18.12 21.75 10.21
C LEU A 178 18.79 20.37 10.13
N GLU A 179 18.22 19.42 10.86
CA GLU A 179 18.59 18.02 10.73
C GLU A 179 18.19 17.50 9.33
N ILE A 180 19.04 16.67 8.75
CA ILE A 180 18.79 16.11 7.43
C ILE A 180 17.95 14.84 7.50
N THR A 181 17.22 14.52 6.44
CA THR A 181 16.46 13.27 6.32
C THR A 181 17.24 12.16 5.62
N HIS A 182 16.68 10.94 5.59
CA HIS A 182 17.26 9.81 4.87
C HIS A 182 17.40 10.08 3.37
N ASP A 183 16.35 10.62 2.76
CA ASP A 183 16.34 10.98 1.33
C ASP A 183 17.35 12.09 1.03
N PHE A 184 17.53 13.06 1.94
CA PHE A 184 18.44 14.19 1.74
C PHE A 184 19.90 13.74 1.63
N TYR A 185 20.41 12.89 2.53
CA TYR A 185 21.80 12.46 2.41
C TYR A 185 22.01 11.56 1.19
N LEU A 186 20.99 10.80 0.76
CA LEU A 186 21.07 10.00 -0.46
C LEU A 186 21.21 10.92 -1.68
N LYS A 187 20.41 11.98 -1.74
CA LYS A 187 20.53 13.03 -2.76
C LYS A 187 21.89 13.70 -2.73
N LYS A 188 22.39 14.10 -1.54
CA LYS A 188 23.74 14.69 -1.42
C LYS A 188 24.84 13.75 -1.88
N PHE A 189 24.72 12.46 -1.58
CA PHE A 189 25.63 11.44 -2.07
C PHE A 189 25.58 11.36 -3.59
N GLN A 190 24.40 11.31 -4.21
CA GLN A 190 24.24 11.33 -5.65
C GLN A 190 24.88 12.59 -6.29
N LEU A 191 24.62 13.77 -5.73
CA LEU A 191 25.18 15.04 -6.21
C LEU A 191 26.70 15.15 -6.07
N SER A 192 27.30 14.42 -5.12
CA SER A 192 28.77 14.39 -4.95
C SER A 192 29.51 13.64 -6.06
N ASN A 193 28.80 12.96 -6.97
CA ASN A 193 29.38 12.10 -8.01
C ASN A 193 30.43 11.13 -7.46
N PRO A 194 30.04 10.23 -6.54
CA PRO A 194 30.99 9.42 -5.79
C PRO A 194 31.66 8.39 -6.70
N VAL A 195 32.96 8.19 -6.48
CA VAL A 195 33.74 7.11 -7.10
C VAL A 195 33.95 6.00 -6.08
N LEU A 196 33.35 4.85 -6.32
CA LEU A 196 33.41 3.71 -5.41
C LEU A 196 34.51 2.74 -5.86
N ASN A 197 35.50 2.52 -4.98
CA ASN A 197 36.66 1.67 -5.24
C ASN A 197 36.31 0.17 -5.08
N PHE A 198 35.48 -0.37 -5.98
CA PHE A 198 35.11 -1.78 -6.07
C PHE A 198 35.32 -2.30 -7.50
N ASP A 199 35.67 -3.58 -7.62
CA ASP A 199 35.79 -4.26 -8.91
C ASP A 199 34.41 -4.71 -9.42
N TYR A 200 33.51 -5.05 -8.49
CA TYR A 200 32.14 -5.48 -8.76
C TYR A 200 31.13 -4.77 -7.88
N ILE A 201 29.99 -4.40 -8.45
CA ILE A 201 28.82 -3.91 -7.70
C ILE A 201 27.62 -4.76 -8.09
N LEU A 202 27.06 -5.45 -7.10
CA LEU A 202 25.93 -6.36 -7.23
C LEU A 202 24.71 -5.69 -6.58
N PHE A 203 23.69 -5.36 -7.36
CA PHE A 203 22.48 -4.70 -6.88
C PHE A 203 21.31 -5.68 -6.90
N ASP A 204 20.90 -6.12 -5.70
CA ASP A 204 19.75 -7.01 -5.48
C ASP A 204 18.46 -6.23 -5.24
N GLU A 205 17.35 -6.81 -5.69
CA GLU A 205 16.03 -6.17 -5.80
C GLU A 205 16.10 -4.83 -6.59
N GLY A 206 16.88 -4.84 -7.66
CA GLY A 206 17.17 -3.66 -8.48
C GLY A 206 15.93 -3.04 -9.12
N GLN A 207 14.81 -3.77 -9.27
CA GLN A 207 13.55 -3.21 -9.79
C GLN A 207 12.98 -2.08 -8.92
N ASP A 208 13.32 -2.05 -7.63
CA ASP A 208 12.77 -1.07 -6.69
C ASP A 208 13.66 0.17 -6.52
N ALA A 209 14.74 0.28 -7.30
CA ALA A 209 15.66 1.40 -7.20
C ALA A 209 15.02 2.73 -7.66
N SER A 210 15.36 3.83 -6.97
CA SER A 210 15.02 5.17 -7.44
C SER A 210 16.03 5.67 -8.48
N ALA A 211 15.66 6.71 -9.22
CA ALA A 211 16.54 7.32 -10.23
C ALA A 211 17.87 7.80 -9.62
N ALA A 212 17.83 8.35 -8.39
CA ALA A 212 19.03 8.75 -7.65
C ALA A 212 20.00 7.58 -7.41
N MET A 213 19.47 6.41 -7.03
CA MET A 213 20.29 5.21 -6.77
C MET A 213 20.93 4.68 -8.07
N LEU A 214 20.15 4.60 -9.14
CA LEU A 214 20.64 4.15 -10.45
C LEU A 214 21.68 5.10 -11.02
N HIS A 215 21.52 6.41 -10.84
CA HIS A 215 22.47 7.42 -11.28
C HIS A 215 23.86 7.18 -10.68
N VAL A 216 23.93 6.89 -9.37
CA VAL A 216 25.19 6.51 -8.71
C VAL A 216 25.70 5.18 -9.25
N PHE A 217 24.86 4.16 -9.31
CA PHE A 217 25.24 2.80 -9.72
C PHE A 217 25.83 2.76 -11.14
N PHE A 218 25.19 3.38 -12.13
CA PHE A 218 25.62 3.31 -13.53
C PHE A 218 26.93 4.06 -13.80
N ARG A 219 27.25 5.08 -13.02
CA ARG A 219 28.48 5.88 -13.16
C ARG A 219 29.73 5.21 -12.58
N GLN A 220 29.60 4.08 -11.91
CA GLN A 220 30.75 3.37 -11.35
C GLN A 220 31.53 2.63 -12.45
N SER A 221 32.86 2.65 -12.37
CA SER A 221 33.74 1.91 -13.28
C SER A 221 33.73 0.39 -13.05
N ALA A 222 33.20 -0.06 -11.92
CA ALA A 222 33.05 -1.46 -11.57
C ALA A 222 32.22 -2.25 -12.59
N THR A 223 32.43 -3.57 -12.60
CA THR A 223 31.52 -4.51 -13.26
C THR A 223 30.18 -4.51 -12.50
N LYS A 224 29.10 -4.21 -13.21
CA LYS A 224 27.76 -4.00 -12.64
C LYS A 224 26.87 -5.21 -12.90
N VAL A 225 26.31 -5.75 -11.83
CA VAL A 225 25.28 -6.80 -11.88
C VAL A 225 24.04 -6.23 -11.22
N ILE A 226 22.93 -6.19 -11.94
CA ILE A 226 21.63 -5.84 -11.38
C ILE A 226 20.70 -7.03 -11.50
N VAL A 227 20.10 -7.45 -10.40
CA VAL A 227 19.13 -8.54 -10.37
C VAL A 227 17.82 -8.05 -9.80
N GLY A 228 16.72 -8.55 -10.33
CA GLY A 228 15.41 -8.22 -9.82
C GLY A 228 14.30 -9.00 -10.52
N ASP A 229 13.07 -8.68 -10.15
CA ASP A 229 11.88 -9.19 -10.82
C ASP A 229 11.06 -7.99 -11.30
N THR A 230 11.00 -7.78 -12.62
CA THR A 230 10.29 -6.63 -13.22
C THR A 230 8.80 -6.61 -12.82
N HIS A 231 8.23 -7.78 -12.50
CA HIS A 231 6.84 -7.92 -12.10
C HIS A 231 6.63 -7.84 -10.58
N GLN A 232 7.70 -7.70 -9.78
CA GLN A 232 7.59 -7.36 -8.36
C GLN A 232 7.86 -5.88 -8.07
N GLN A 233 7.99 -5.02 -9.08
CA GLN A 233 8.09 -3.57 -8.86
C GLN A 233 6.76 -3.03 -8.32
N ILE A 234 6.72 -2.71 -7.02
CA ILE A 234 5.53 -2.24 -6.28
C ILE A 234 5.86 -1.10 -5.30
N TYR A 235 6.96 -0.39 -5.50
CA TYR A 235 7.35 0.77 -4.70
C TYR A 235 7.34 2.06 -5.52
N GLY A 236 6.43 2.17 -6.51
CA GLY A 236 6.28 3.37 -7.34
C GLY A 236 5.99 4.62 -6.49
N TRP A 237 5.21 4.46 -5.42
CA TRP A 237 4.93 5.50 -4.41
C TRP A 237 6.18 5.99 -3.64
N ARG A 238 7.29 5.25 -3.66
CA ARG A 238 8.62 5.65 -3.16
C ARG A 238 9.55 6.08 -4.30
N TYR A 239 8.99 6.46 -5.45
CA TYR A 239 9.72 6.88 -6.65
C TYR A 239 10.64 5.80 -7.23
N ALA A 240 10.34 4.52 -6.98
CA ALA A 240 10.96 3.43 -7.70
C ALA A 240 10.55 3.51 -9.18
N ILE A 241 11.54 3.45 -10.07
CA ILE A 241 11.32 3.51 -11.51
C ILE A 241 11.57 2.13 -12.14
N ASN A 242 11.25 1.98 -13.44
CA ASN A 242 11.51 0.74 -14.17
C ASN A 242 13.01 0.49 -14.37
N SER A 243 13.63 0.07 -13.27
CA SER A 243 15.07 0.17 -13.05
C SER A 243 15.84 -0.89 -13.80
N LEU A 244 15.25 -2.08 -13.94
CA LEU A 244 15.81 -3.15 -14.75
C LEU A 244 15.80 -2.77 -16.23
N GLU A 245 14.72 -2.17 -16.74
CA GLU A 245 14.68 -1.74 -18.15
C GLU A 245 15.69 -0.64 -18.48
N LYS A 246 16.01 0.25 -17.52
CA LYS A 246 17.05 1.28 -17.71
C LYS A 246 18.48 0.73 -17.77
N ALA A 247 18.71 -0.50 -17.34
CA ALA A 247 20.01 -1.14 -17.45
C ALA A 247 20.17 -1.76 -18.86
N ASP A 248 20.88 -1.05 -19.72
CA ASP A 248 21.32 -1.52 -21.05
C ASP A 248 22.53 -2.46 -20.93
N PHE A 249 22.30 -3.60 -20.27
CA PHE A 249 23.27 -4.65 -20.02
C PHE A 249 22.79 -5.94 -20.68
N LYS A 250 23.70 -6.92 -20.81
CA LYS A 250 23.34 -8.24 -21.32
C LYS A 250 22.29 -8.90 -20.43
N ASP A 251 21.19 -9.33 -21.04
CA ASP A 251 20.07 -10.00 -20.37
C ASP A 251 20.40 -11.44 -19.99
N TYR A 252 20.02 -11.80 -18.77
CA TYR A 252 19.94 -13.15 -18.24
C TYR A 252 18.61 -13.34 -17.53
N TYR A 253 18.13 -14.58 -17.49
CA TYR A 253 16.82 -14.91 -16.94
C TYR A 253 16.92 -15.99 -15.86
N LEU A 254 16.06 -15.90 -14.86
CA LEU A 254 15.80 -16.99 -13.91
C LEU A 254 14.30 -17.29 -13.93
N SER A 255 13.90 -18.31 -14.69
CA SER A 255 12.48 -18.62 -15.00
C SER A 255 11.86 -19.66 -14.06
N THR A 256 12.67 -20.36 -13.27
CA THR A 256 12.20 -21.43 -12.38
C THR A 256 11.97 -20.93 -10.96
N SER A 257 10.74 -21.02 -10.45
CA SER A 257 10.41 -20.83 -9.03
C SER A 257 10.55 -22.14 -8.25
N PHE A 258 11.24 -22.08 -7.11
CA PHE A 258 11.31 -23.20 -6.16
C PHE A 258 10.33 -23.07 -4.99
N ARG A 259 9.52 -21.99 -4.98
CA ARG A 259 8.60 -21.66 -3.89
C ARG A 259 7.25 -22.37 -4.03
N PHE A 260 6.67 -22.32 -5.22
CA PHE A 260 5.30 -22.76 -5.49
C PHE A 260 5.24 -23.73 -6.68
N SER A 261 4.15 -24.48 -6.75
CA SER A 261 3.83 -25.47 -7.78
C SER A 261 3.50 -24.84 -9.14
N GLN A 262 3.45 -25.68 -10.19
CA GLN A 262 3.24 -25.20 -11.57
C GLN A 262 1.88 -24.50 -11.76
N ASP A 263 0.82 -24.97 -11.12
CA ASP A 263 -0.50 -24.32 -11.17
C ASP A 263 -0.50 -22.89 -10.61
N ILE A 264 0.20 -22.62 -9.51
CA ILE A 264 0.39 -21.25 -9.00
C ILE A 264 1.22 -20.43 -10.00
N ALA A 265 2.19 -21.04 -10.68
CA ALA A 265 2.97 -20.39 -11.73
C ALA A 265 2.09 -20.03 -12.94
N ASP A 266 1.21 -20.93 -13.36
CA ASP A 266 0.27 -20.75 -14.46
C ASP A 266 -0.72 -19.62 -14.16
N LEU A 267 -1.27 -19.59 -12.94
CA LEU A 267 -2.14 -18.48 -12.49
C LEU A 267 -1.38 -17.16 -12.50
N SER A 268 -0.14 -17.17 -12.01
CA SER A 268 0.70 -15.97 -11.99
C SER A 268 0.98 -15.44 -13.39
N MET A 269 1.24 -16.32 -14.37
CA MET A 269 1.40 -15.94 -15.78
C MET A 269 0.11 -15.34 -16.35
N LYS A 270 -1.05 -15.95 -16.10
CA LYS A 270 -2.35 -15.41 -16.54
C LYS A 270 -2.67 -14.04 -15.93
N VAL A 271 -2.30 -13.82 -14.67
CA VAL A 271 -2.42 -12.49 -14.04
C VAL A 271 -1.51 -11.47 -14.72
N LEU A 272 -0.29 -11.86 -15.11
CA LEU A 272 0.61 -10.97 -15.86
C LEU A 272 0.13 -10.69 -17.29
N ASP A 273 -0.55 -11.64 -17.94
CA ASP A 273 -1.15 -11.46 -19.27
C ASP A 273 -2.16 -10.30 -19.30
N ARG A 274 -2.76 -9.92 -18.15
CA ARG A 274 -3.60 -8.70 -18.05
C ARG A 274 -2.89 -7.44 -18.52
N LYS A 275 -1.55 -7.40 -18.45
CA LYS A 275 -0.76 -6.27 -18.94
C LYS A 275 -0.79 -6.13 -20.47
N LEU A 276 -1.18 -7.17 -21.23
CA LEU A 276 -1.39 -7.08 -22.67
C LEU A 276 -2.43 -6.01 -23.03
N ALA A 277 -3.38 -5.75 -22.14
CA ALA A 277 -4.37 -4.68 -22.31
C ALA A 277 -3.75 -3.26 -22.18
N LEU A 278 -2.60 -3.15 -21.51
CA LEU A 278 -1.85 -1.89 -21.33
C LEU A 278 -0.79 -1.67 -22.43
N GLY A 279 -0.47 -2.70 -23.20
CA GLY A 279 0.53 -2.66 -24.25
C GLY A 279 1.23 -4.00 -24.46
N PRO A 280 2.09 -4.11 -25.50
CA PRO A 280 2.82 -5.34 -25.75
C PRO A 280 3.78 -5.65 -24.60
N ILE A 281 3.71 -6.88 -24.07
CA ILE A 281 4.63 -7.37 -23.04
C ILE A 281 5.43 -8.54 -23.59
N LYS A 282 6.68 -8.69 -23.12
CA LYS A 282 7.44 -9.92 -23.36
C LYS A 282 6.84 -11.03 -22.49
N PRO A 283 6.55 -12.22 -23.06
CA PRO A 283 6.10 -13.35 -22.26
C PRO A 283 7.11 -13.66 -21.15
N VAL A 284 6.59 -13.91 -19.95
CA VAL A 284 7.43 -14.26 -18.79
C VAL A 284 7.15 -15.72 -18.44
N PRO A 285 7.92 -16.67 -19.00
CA PRO A 285 7.74 -18.07 -18.67
C PRO A 285 8.11 -18.30 -17.20
N ILE A 286 7.18 -18.86 -16.43
CA ILE A 286 7.38 -19.23 -15.04
C ILE A 286 7.22 -20.74 -14.90
N VAL A 287 8.25 -21.42 -14.42
CA VAL A 287 8.23 -22.85 -14.13
C VAL A 287 8.16 -23.05 -12.61
N GLY A 288 7.04 -23.60 -12.12
CA GLY A 288 6.83 -23.89 -10.70
C GLY A 288 7.35 -25.27 -10.30
N LYS A 289 8.41 -25.31 -9.48
CA LYS A 289 9.01 -26.54 -8.93
C LYS A 289 8.85 -26.67 -7.41
N GLY A 290 8.08 -25.79 -6.79
CA GLY A 290 7.71 -25.92 -5.38
C GLY A 290 6.95 -27.22 -5.13
N LYS A 291 7.34 -27.92 -4.09
CA LYS A 291 6.74 -29.21 -3.67
C LYS A 291 6.34 -29.22 -2.20
N SER A 292 6.24 -28.02 -1.59
CA SER A 292 5.88 -27.95 -0.19
C SER A 292 4.48 -28.49 0.03
N LYS A 293 4.30 -29.21 1.13
CA LYS A 293 2.99 -29.67 1.61
C LYS A 293 2.65 -29.10 2.98
N THR A 294 3.51 -28.21 3.50
CA THR A 294 3.31 -27.56 4.80
C THR A 294 2.17 -26.57 4.72
N THR A 295 1.39 -26.47 5.79
CA THR A 295 0.26 -25.54 5.96
C THR A 295 0.29 -24.92 7.35
N ARG A 296 1.49 -24.58 7.87
CA ARG A 296 1.65 -24.06 9.24
C ARG A 296 1.32 -22.58 9.34
N THR A 297 1.74 -21.81 8.34
CA THR A 297 1.54 -20.36 8.33
C THR A 297 0.35 -19.99 7.45
N HIS A 298 -0.59 -19.23 8.02
CA HIS A 298 -1.77 -18.71 7.33
C HIS A 298 -1.68 -17.19 7.29
N ALA A 299 -1.80 -16.60 6.10
CA ALA A 299 -1.77 -15.15 5.95
C ALA A 299 -2.91 -14.63 5.08
N ALA A 300 -3.63 -13.63 5.57
CA ALA A 300 -4.53 -12.80 4.79
C ALA A 300 -3.77 -11.61 4.20
N LEU A 301 -3.74 -11.52 2.87
CA LEU A 301 -3.05 -10.47 2.12
C LEU A 301 -4.04 -9.54 1.43
N ALA A 302 -3.90 -8.24 1.68
CA ALA A 302 -4.74 -7.20 1.07
C ALA A 302 -3.91 -6.23 0.24
N ARG A 303 -4.53 -5.66 -0.80
CA ARG A 303 -3.96 -4.57 -1.59
C ARG A 303 -3.85 -3.28 -0.77
N THR A 304 -4.85 -3.00 0.05
CA THR A 304 -4.98 -1.76 0.81
C THR A 304 -4.94 -2.00 2.31
N ASN A 305 -4.47 -1.01 3.07
CA ASN A 305 -4.53 -1.04 4.53
C ASN A 305 -6.00 -1.06 5.02
N LEU A 306 -6.91 -0.37 4.31
CA LEU A 306 -8.36 -0.39 4.59
C LEU A 306 -8.94 -1.79 4.46
N GLY A 307 -8.75 -2.41 3.30
CA GLY A 307 -9.23 -3.76 3.01
C GLY A 307 -8.67 -4.78 4.00
N LEU A 308 -7.41 -4.64 4.39
CA LEU A 308 -6.82 -5.49 5.42
C LEU A 308 -7.52 -5.36 6.78
N LEU A 309 -7.73 -4.13 7.24
CA LEU A 309 -8.31 -3.88 8.55
C LEU A 309 -9.77 -4.32 8.58
N ILE A 310 -10.57 -3.98 7.55
CA ILE A 310 -11.95 -4.48 7.42
C ILE A 310 -11.98 -6.00 7.43
N HIS A 311 -11.11 -6.66 6.67
CA HIS A 311 -11.06 -8.12 6.64
C HIS A 311 -10.65 -8.71 7.99
N ALA A 312 -9.72 -8.08 8.70
CA ALA A 312 -9.33 -8.52 10.04
C ALA A 312 -10.49 -8.40 11.04
N ILE A 313 -11.26 -7.30 10.98
CA ILE A 313 -12.47 -7.09 11.78
C ILE A 313 -13.47 -8.21 11.50
N GLN A 314 -13.81 -8.43 10.23
CA GLN A 314 -14.72 -9.50 9.81
C GLN A 314 -14.24 -10.87 10.29
N TYR A 315 -12.95 -11.16 10.12
CA TYR A 315 -12.36 -12.44 10.50
C TYR A 315 -12.50 -12.70 12.01
N ILE A 316 -12.19 -11.74 12.87
CA ILE A 316 -12.30 -11.94 14.33
C ILE A 316 -13.75 -12.03 14.79
N THR A 317 -14.67 -11.32 14.12
CA THR A 317 -16.11 -11.36 14.42
C THR A 317 -16.72 -12.70 14.03
N GLU A 318 -16.37 -13.24 12.86
CA GLU A 318 -16.85 -14.54 12.37
C GLU A 318 -16.19 -15.72 13.07
N ASN A 319 -14.97 -15.52 13.60
CA ASN A 319 -14.19 -16.55 14.29
C ASN A 319 -13.93 -16.16 15.76
N PRO A 320 -14.96 -16.08 16.62
CA PRO A 320 -14.80 -15.58 18.00
C PRO A 320 -13.87 -16.43 18.86
N LYS A 321 -13.58 -17.68 18.45
CA LYS A 321 -12.66 -18.59 19.13
C LYS A 321 -11.18 -18.30 18.86
N ILE A 322 -10.86 -17.48 17.85
CA ILE A 322 -9.49 -17.10 17.52
C ILE A 322 -8.87 -16.34 18.70
N LYS A 323 -7.65 -16.70 19.08
CA LYS A 323 -6.96 -16.10 20.23
C LYS A 323 -5.75 -15.30 19.83
N LYS A 324 -5.05 -15.73 18.77
CA LYS A 324 -3.75 -15.15 18.38
C LYS A 324 -3.77 -14.74 16.93
N ILE A 325 -3.74 -13.44 16.69
CA ILE A 325 -3.56 -12.86 15.36
C ILE A 325 -2.26 -12.06 15.32
N TYR A 326 -1.72 -11.87 14.13
CA TYR A 326 -0.51 -11.08 13.97
C TYR A 326 -0.64 -10.13 12.78
N PHE A 327 -0.19 -8.89 12.94
CA PHE A 327 -0.13 -7.90 11.86
C PHE A 327 1.34 -7.68 11.48
N GLU A 328 1.69 -7.94 10.23
CA GLU A 328 3.03 -7.61 9.74
C GLU A 328 3.26 -6.10 9.85
N GLY A 329 4.31 -5.72 10.56
CA GLY A 329 4.64 -4.33 10.84
C GLY A 329 3.85 -3.68 11.99
N ASN A 330 3.24 -4.50 12.88
CA ASN A 330 2.47 -4.10 14.05
C ASN A 330 1.11 -3.47 13.70
N ILE A 331 0.09 -3.73 14.52
CA ILE A 331 -1.27 -3.19 14.35
C ILE A 331 -1.33 -1.65 14.32
N ASN A 332 -0.39 -0.97 15.00
CA ASN A 332 -0.32 0.49 15.01
C ASN A 332 -0.10 1.07 13.61
N SER A 333 0.59 0.35 12.73
CA SER A 333 0.77 0.75 11.33
C SER A 333 -0.53 0.92 10.54
N TYR A 334 -1.63 0.35 11.03
CA TYR A 334 -2.95 0.38 10.38
C TYR A 334 -3.95 1.25 11.13
N THR A 335 -3.64 1.66 12.36
CA THR A 335 -4.53 2.45 13.24
C THR A 335 -4.00 3.85 13.52
N TYR A 336 -2.80 4.18 13.00
CA TYR A 336 -2.16 5.49 13.06
C TYR A 336 -1.68 5.94 11.68
N ALA A 337 -1.90 7.20 11.34
CA ALA A 337 -1.35 7.87 10.15
C ALA A 337 0.14 8.16 10.34
N GLU A 338 0.88 8.37 9.25
CA GLU A 338 2.32 8.68 9.30
C GLU A 338 2.64 9.89 10.19
N GLU A 339 1.75 10.90 10.22
CA GLU A 339 1.92 12.11 11.04
C GLU A 339 1.58 11.90 12.53
N GLY A 340 1.04 10.73 12.90
CA GLY A 340 0.75 10.32 14.27
C GLY A 340 -0.72 10.43 14.69
N ALA A 341 -1.59 11.00 13.83
CA ALA A 341 -3.03 10.96 14.00
C ALA A 341 -3.52 9.51 14.09
N SER A 342 -4.38 9.24 15.07
CA SER A 342 -4.93 7.90 15.29
C SER A 342 -6.38 7.80 14.86
N LEU A 343 -6.84 6.57 14.63
CA LEU A 343 -8.25 6.29 14.36
C LEU A 343 -9.16 6.79 15.50
N TYR A 344 -8.66 6.86 16.74
CA TYR A 344 -9.37 7.48 17.87
C TYR A 344 -9.46 9.00 17.77
N ASP A 345 -8.47 9.67 17.19
CA ASP A 345 -8.52 11.12 16.96
C ASP A 345 -9.62 11.45 15.95
N VAL A 346 -9.70 10.68 14.87
CA VAL A 346 -10.76 10.80 13.85
C VAL A 346 -12.14 10.45 14.43
N LEU A 347 -12.24 9.41 15.27
CA LEU A 347 -13.48 9.06 15.95
C LEU A 347 -13.95 10.17 16.92
N ASN A 348 -13.03 10.79 17.64
CA ASN A 348 -13.39 11.90 18.53
C ASN A 348 -13.80 13.15 17.72
N LEU A 349 -13.19 13.40 16.56
CA LEU A 349 -13.64 14.45 15.64
C LEU A 349 -15.06 14.18 15.12
N TYR A 350 -15.38 12.92 14.75
CA TYR A 350 -16.73 12.51 14.35
C TYR A 350 -17.77 12.78 15.43
N ASN A 351 -17.40 12.55 16.70
CA ASN A 351 -18.26 12.75 17.85
C ASN A 351 -18.21 14.17 18.43
N TYR A 352 -17.52 15.13 17.78
CA TYR A 352 -17.33 16.51 18.27
C TYR A 352 -16.66 16.61 19.66
N ASN A 353 -15.88 15.60 20.06
CA ASN A 353 -15.14 15.55 21.32
C ASN A 353 -13.72 16.12 21.16
N HIS A 354 -13.60 17.40 20.79
CA HIS A 354 -12.33 18.03 20.44
C HIS A 354 -11.28 18.01 21.57
N ASP A 355 -11.73 18.07 22.83
CA ASP A 355 -10.90 17.99 24.03
C ASP A 355 -10.13 16.67 24.15
N ARG A 356 -10.63 15.59 23.52
CA ARG A 356 -10.04 14.25 23.55
C ARG A 356 -9.12 13.96 22.37
N ILE A 357 -9.08 14.83 21.36
CA ILE A 357 -8.24 14.67 20.18
C ILE A 357 -6.80 15.01 20.53
N ARG A 358 -5.85 14.11 20.31
CA ARG A 358 -4.42 14.31 20.64
C ARG A 358 -3.68 15.03 19.52
N ASP A 359 -4.01 14.73 18.28
CA ASP A 359 -3.37 15.32 17.11
C ASP A 359 -3.73 16.81 16.97
N PRO A 360 -2.76 17.74 16.95
CA PRO A 360 -3.05 19.18 16.89
C PRO A 360 -3.77 19.63 15.64
N LEU A 361 -3.46 19.03 14.48
CA LEU A 361 -4.09 19.37 13.21
C LEU A 361 -5.56 18.96 13.24
N ILE A 362 -5.85 17.69 13.57
CA ILE A 362 -7.22 17.19 13.66
C ILE A 362 -8.01 17.93 14.75
N ARG A 363 -7.40 18.25 15.89
CA ARG A 363 -8.06 18.99 16.98
C ARG A 363 -8.55 20.35 16.52
N SER A 364 -7.79 21.01 15.64
CA SER A 364 -8.14 22.34 15.11
C SER A 364 -9.27 22.32 14.08
N MET A 365 -9.62 21.15 13.55
CA MET A 365 -10.72 20.99 12.60
C MET A 365 -12.04 20.97 13.35
N LYS A 366 -13.09 21.50 12.73
CA LYS A 366 -14.44 21.61 13.29
C LYS A 366 -15.21 20.29 13.25
N ASP A 367 -15.08 19.54 12.16
CA ASP A 367 -15.85 18.33 11.91
C ASP A 367 -15.13 17.46 10.86
N LEU A 368 -15.67 16.26 10.59
CA LEU A 368 -15.09 15.37 9.58
C LEU A 368 -15.04 15.98 8.18
N THR A 369 -15.95 16.90 7.84
CA THR A 369 -15.96 17.51 6.49
C THR A 369 -14.70 18.32 6.23
N GLU A 370 -14.17 18.99 7.26
CA GLU A 370 -12.89 19.71 7.15
C GLU A 370 -11.68 18.77 7.05
N LEU A 371 -11.73 17.62 7.73
CA LEU A 371 -10.71 16.57 7.57
C LEU A 371 -10.75 15.95 6.16
N GLU A 372 -11.95 15.73 5.60
CA GLU A 372 -12.11 15.23 4.24
C GLU A 372 -11.56 16.21 3.20
N ASP A 373 -11.84 17.51 3.34
CA ASP A 373 -11.28 18.54 2.46
C ASP A 373 -9.74 18.58 2.52
N TYR A 374 -9.17 18.43 3.72
CA TYR A 374 -7.72 18.28 3.89
C TYR A 374 -7.18 17.03 3.20
N VAL A 375 -7.82 15.87 3.39
CA VAL A 375 -7.42 14.60 2.76
C VAL A 375 -7.45 14.71 1.24
N ASP A 376 -8.50 15.29 0.68
CA ASP A 376 -8.65 15.50 -0.76
C ASP A 376 -7.55 16.41 -1.31
N LYS A 377 -7.29 17.55 -0.65
CA LYS A 377 -6.28 18.52 -1.11
C LYS A 377 -4.84 18.06 -0.92
N THR A 378 -4.58 17.10 -0.05
CA THR A 378 -3.24 16.55 0.20
C THR A 378 -3.00 15.19 -0.45
N GLY A 379 -4.07 14.44 -0.74
CA GLY A 379 -3.99 13.03 -1.15
C GLY A 379 -3.54 12.07 -0.04
N GLU A 380 -3.79 12.39 1.23
CA GLU A 380 -3.40 11.56 2.38
C GLU A 380 -4.28 10.30 2.52
N ALA A 381 -3.93 9.25 1.77
CA ALA A 381 -4.70 8.01 1.70
C ALA A 381 -4.97 7.34 3.06
N GLN A 382 -4.03 7.45 4.01
CA GLN A 382 -4.21 6.82 5.32
C GLN A 382 -5.21 7.56 6.21
N LEU A 383 -5.24 8.90 6.16
CA LEU A 383 -6.28 9.66 6.86
C LEU A 383 -7.65 9.44 6.20
N GLY A 384 -7.72 9.39 4.87
CA GLY A 384 -8.95 9.05 4.14
C GLY A 384 -9.55 7.71 4.58
N MET A 385 -8.73 6.66 4.66
CA MET A 385 -9.15 5.37 5.22
C MET A 385 -9.71 5.49 6.63
N MET A 386 -9.08 6.27 7.50
CA MET A 386 -9.57 6.41 8.88
C MET A 386 -10.94 7.06 8.91
N VAL A 387 -11.17 8.07 8.08
CA VAL A 387 -12.47 8.70 7.90
C VAL A 387 -13.50 7.67 7.46
N GLU A 388 -13.19 6.85 6.45
CA GLU A 388 -14.10 5.81 5.94
C GLU A 388 -14.44 4.77 7.02
N ILE A 389 -13.45 4.28 7.77
CA ILE A 389 -13.67 3.31 8.86
C ILE A 389 -14.55 3.93 9.95
N VAL A 390 -14.28 5.17 10.35
CA VAL A 390 -15.09 5.84 11.38
C VAL A 390 -16.52 6.06 10.90
N LYS A 391 -16.74 6.37 9.62
CA LYS A 391 -18.09 6.50 9.05
C LYS A 391 -18.84 5.17 9.02
N GLU A 392 -18.16 4.06 8.73
CA GLU A 392 -18.80 2.74 8.62
C GLU A 392 -19.13 2.13 9.99
N TYR A 393 -18.19 2.22 10.93
CA TYR A 393 -18.29 1.54 12.23
C TYR A 393 -18.67 2.47 13.38
N GLU A 394 -18.60 3.78 13.19
CA GLU A 394 -18.90 4.80 14.21
C GLU A 394 -18.25 4.45 15.56
N ASN A 395 -19.03 4.43 16.65
CA ASN A 395 -18.53 4.12 17.99
C ASN A 395 -18.22 2.62 18.21
N GLU A 396 -18.74 1.72 17.36
CA GLU A 396 -18.45 0.27 17.45
C GLU A 396 -16.95 -0.01 17.20
N ILE A 397 -16.28 0.87 16.44
CA ILE A 397 -14.85 0.71 16.12
C ILE A 397 -13.98 0.67 17.38
N TYR A 398 -14.42 1.30 18.48
CA TYR A 398 -13.67 1.32 19.73
C TYR A 398 -13.49 -0.09 20.31
N ASP A 399 -14.60 -0.83 20.46
CA ASP A 399 -14.57 -2.18 21.03
C ASP A 399 -13.87 -3.15 20.08
N ILE A 400 -14.08 -2.99 18.77
CA ILE A 400 -13.43 -3.79 17.74
C ILE A 400 -11.89 -3.63 17.78
N LEU A 401 -11.40 -2.39 17.86
CA LEU A 401 -9.96 -2.13 17.95
C LEU A 401 -9.37 -2.65 19.25
N ARG A 402 -10.12 -2.59 20.36
CA ARG A 402 -9.69 -3.19 21.63
C ARG A 402 -9.52 -4.70 21.46
N GLU A 403 -10.51 -5.38 20.89
CA GLU A 403 -10.45 -6.82 20.66
C GLU A 403 -9.30 -7.22 19.71
N LEU A 404 -9.09 -6.47 18.63
CA LEU A 404 -7.96 -6.71 17.71
C LEU A 404 -6.61 -6.58 18.43
N LYS A 405 -6.46 -5.57 19.30
CA LYS A 405 -5.23 -5.36 20.08
C LYS A 405 -5.02 -6.44 21.13
N GLU A 406 -6.08 -6.89 21.81
CA GLU A 406 -6.01 -7.97 22.81
C GLU A 406 -5.61 -9.30 22.18
N LYS A 407 -6.05 -9.58 20.94
CA LYS A 407 -5.70 -10.80 20.19
C LYS A 407 -4.35 -10.70 19.47
N HIS A 408 -3.80 -9.49 19.30
CA HIS A 408 -2.55 -9.28 18.55
C HIS A 408 -1.34 -9.73 19.38
N VAL A 409 -0.55 -10.66 18.83
CA VAL A 409 0.71 -11.12 19.45
C VAL A 409 1.90 -10.29 18.97
N ASP A 410 2.97 -10.29 19.77
CA ASP A 410 4.23 -9.59 19.46
C ASP A 410 5.06 -10.31 18.37
N ASN A 411 6.05 -9.61 17.82
CA ASN A 411 6.88 -10.09 16.69
C ASN A 411 7.64 -11.39 16.99
N ASP A 412 8.10 -11.59 18.22
CA ASP A 412 8.78 -12.81 18.67
C ASP A 412 7.83 -14.00 18.80
N GLN A 413 6.53 -13.75 18.84
CA GLN A 413 5.46 -14.74 18.92
C GLN A 413 4.72 -14.93 17.58
N ARG A 414 5.22 -14.33 16.49
CA ARG A 414 4.63 -14.40 15.15
C ARG A 414 4.26 -15.81 14.71
N ASP A 415 5.10 -16.81 15.00
CA ASP A 415 4.87 -18.21 14.61
C ASP A 415 3.75 -18.89 15.40
N GLN A 416 3.23 -18.26 16.45
CA GLN A 416 2.08 -18.73 17.23
C GLN A 416 0.75 -18.15 16.73
N ALA A 417 0.79 -17.25 15.73
CA ALA A 417 -0.41 -16.63 15.18
C ALA A 417 -1.20 -17.65 14.35
N GLU A 418 -2.51 -17.70 14.62
CA GLU A 418 -3.46 -18.51 13.87
C GLU A 418 -3.77 -17.88 12.50
N MET A 419 -3.70 -16.55 12.42
CA MET A 419 -3.80 -15.78 11.19
C MET A 419 -2.86 -14.58 11.20
N ILE A 420 -2.14 -14.39 10.10
CA ILE A 420 -1.27 -13.24 9.85
C ILE A 420 -1.96 -12.29 8.87
N PHE A 421 -2.09 -11.02 9.23
CA PHE A 421 -2.62 -9.96 8.37
C PHE A 421 -1.47 -9.12 7.83
N SER A 422 -1.43 -8.92 6.51
CA SER A 422 -0.41 -8.08 5.90
C SER A 422 -0.90 -7.44 4.60
N THR A 423 -0.44 -6.23 4.32
CA THR A 423 -0.55 -5.71 2.96
C THR A 423 0.54 -6.27 2.06
N VAL A 424 0.29 -6.31 0.75
CA VAL A 424 1.27 -6.80 -0.24
C VAL A 424 2.63 -6.11 -0.11
N HIS A 425 2.63 -4.80 0.16
CA HIS A 425 3.86 -4.01 0.35
C HIS A 425 4.69 -4.47 1.55
N ARG A 426 4.05 -4.90 2.63
CA ARG A 426 4.72 -5.31 3.88
C ARG A 426 5.15 -6.76 3.84
N CYS A 427 4.39 -7.64 3.19
CA CYS A 427 4.78 -9.04 3.05
C CYS A 427 5.77 -9.30 1.91
N LYS A 428 6.14 -8.29 1.10
CA LYS A 428 7.15 -8.45 0.06
C LYS A 428 8.48 -8.92 0.67
N GLY A 429 9.01 -10.02 0.12
CA GLY A 429 10.18 -10.72 0.64
C GLY A 429 9.86 -11.81 1.68
N LEU A 430 8.65 -11.82 2.24
CA LEU A 430 8.16 -12.92 3.08
C LEU A 430 7.48 -13.99 2.22
N GLU A 431 7.19 -15.13 2.83
CA GLU A 431 6.54 -16.28 2.21
C GLU A 431 5.65 -16.98 3.24
N TYR A 432 4.52 -17.52 2.81
CA TYR A 432 3.56 -18.21 3.67
C TYR A 432 3.14 -19.54 3.06
N ASP A 433 2.81 -20.50 3.91
CA ASP A 433 2.32 -21.80 3.46
C ASP A 433 0.95 -21.67 2.80
N THR A 434 0.05 -20.96 3.47
CA THR A 434 -1.32 -20.68 3.03
C THR A 434 -1.55 -19.17 2.94
N VAL A 435 -2.05 -18.70 1.80
CA VAL A 435 -2.39 -17.29 1.56
C VAL A 435 -3.89 -17.16 1.28
N HIS A 436 -4.54 -16.18 1.90
CA HIS A 436 -5.90 -15.75 1.63
C HIS A 436 -5.86 -14.34 1.05
N LEU A 437 -6.30 -14.14 -0.18
CA LEU A 437 -6.40 -12.81 -0.76
C LEU A 437 -7.72 -12.14 -0.37
N VAL A 438 -7.62 -10.90 0.11
CA VAL A 438 -8.78 -10.04 0.36
C VAL A 438 -9.37 -9.60 -0.99
N ASN A 439 -10.69 -9.36 -1.05
CA ASN A 439 -11.35 -8.90 -2.27
C ASN A 439 -11.19 -7.39 -2.51
N ASP A 440 -9.95 -6.91 -2.59
CA ASP A 440 -9.61 -5.48 -2.81
C ASP A 440 -8.58 -5.25 -3.93
N PHE A 441 -8.34 -6.27 -4.76
CA PHE A 441 -7.44 -6.21 -5.92
C PHE A 441 -8.18 -5.80 -7.21
N LEU A 442 -7.40 -5.38 -8.21
CA LEU A 442 -7.91 -5.03 -9.53
C LEU A 442 -8.47 -6.27 -10.27
N THR A 443 -9.76 -6.23 -10.59
CA THR A 443 -10.46 -7.26 -11.38
C THR A 443 -10.36 -6.99 -12.88
N ASP A 444 -10.63 -8.02 -13.69
CA ASP A 444 -10.64 -7.89 -15.16
C ASP A 444 -11.73 -6.93 -15.67
N ASP A 445 -12.93 -6.99 -15.07
CA ASP A 445 -14.02 -6.06 -15.35
C ASP A 445 -13.60 -4.60 -15.09
N LYS A 446 -12.95 -4.37 -13.93
CA LYS A 446 -12.52 -3.03 -13.55
C LYS A 446 -11.38 -2.54 -14.44
N LEU A 447 -10.41 -3.40 -14.77
CA LEU A 447 -9.34 -3.08 -15.71
C LEU A 447 -9.90 -2.69 -17.08
N THR A 448 -10.83 -3.49 -17.61
CA THR A 448 -11.50 -3.22 -18.90
C THR A 448 -12.26 -1.89 -18.84
N SER A 449 -13.02 -1.65 -17.76
CA SER A 449 -13.76 -0.40 -17.59
C SER A 449 -12.86 0.84 -17.59
N LEU A 450 -11.68 0.76 -16.97
CA LEU A 450 -10.72 1.86 -16.92
C LEU A 450 -10.12 2.12 -18.31
N ILE A 451 -9.70 1.06 -19.02
CA ILE A 451 -9.12 1.18 -20.36
C ILE A 451 -10.15 1.73 -21.36
N THR A 452 -11.41 1.28 -21.31
CA THR A 452 -12.47 1.78 -22.19
C THR A 452 -12.73 3.27 -21.94
N LYS A 453 -12.88 3.68 -20.67
CA LYS A 453 -13.01 5.10 -20.31
C LYS A 453 -11.87 5.96 -20.85
N GLN A 454 -10.64 5.44 -20.87
CA GLN A 454 -9.49 6.14 -21.44
C GLN A 454 -9.62 6.34 -22.96
N LYS A 455 -10.05 5.31 -23.69
CA LYS A 455 -10.24 5.40 -25.15
C LYS A 455 -11.33 6.40 -25.50
N ASP A 456 -12.46 6.34 -24.78
CA ASP A 456 -13.59 7.25 -24.99
C ASP A 456 -13.22 8.72 -24.68
N ALA A 457 -12.36 8.95 -23.68
CA ALA A 457 -11.83 10.26 -23.34
C ALA A 457 -10.84 10.77 -24.40
N ALA A 458 -9.94 9.92 -24.90
CA ALA A 458 -8.98 10.29 -25.94
C ALA A 458 -9.64 10.63 -27.29
N GLU A 459 -10.82 10.07 -27.57
CA GLU A 459 -11.61 10.38 -28.77
C GLU A 459 -12.41 11.69 -28.66
N LYS A 460 -12.64 12.20 -27.44
CA LYS A 460 -13.25 13.51 -27.21
C LYS A 460 -12.15 14.54 -27.02
N GLU A 461 -11.80 15.27 -28.08
CA GLU A 461 -10.70 16.27 -28.15
C GLU A 461 -10.75 17.44 -27.12
N ASN A 462 -11.58 17.40 -26.08
CA ASN A 462 -11.80 18.52 -25.17
C ASN A 462 -12.21 18.14 -23.74
N SER A 463 -11.77 16.98 -23.20
CA SER A 463 -11.94 16.68 -21.78
C SER A 463 -10.63 16.85 -21.00
N ASP A 464 -10.66 17.67 -19.95
CA ASP A 464 -9.68 17.67 -18.83
C ASP A 464 -9.75 16.35 -18.02
N GLU A 465 -10.15 15.24 -18.65
CA GLU A 465 -10.26 13.94 -18.01
C GLU A 465 -8.87 13.39 -17.71
N ALA A 466 -8.71 12.86 -16.50
CA ALA A 466 -7.43 12.34 -16.02
C ALA A 466 -6.90 11.24 -16.94
N VAL A 467 -5.81 11.53 -17.65
CA VAL A 467 -5.04 10.51 -18.38
C VAL A 467 -4.70 9.39 -17.41
N ILE A 468 -5.21 8.19 -17.70
CA ILE A 468 -4.93 7.03 -16.86
C ILE A 468 -3.44 6.72 -16.92
N ASP A 469 -2.82 6.72 -15.74
CA ASP A 469 -1.44 6.33 -15.56
C ASP A 469 -1.29 4.82 -15.78
N LEU A 470 -0.85 4.44 -16.98
CA LEU A 470 -0.59 3.04 -17.36
C LEU A 470 0.46 2.38 -16.46
N ALA A 471 1.43 3.14 -15.94
CA ALA A 471 2.43 2.61 -15.02
C ALA A 471 1.77 2.23 -13.69
N ARG A 472 0.84 3.05 -13.19
CA ARG A 472 0.05 2.74 -11.99
C ARG A 472 -0.84 1.51 -12.19
N LEU A 473 -1.49 1.34 -13.35
CA LEU A 473 -2.25 0.13 -13.65
C LEU A 473 -1.36 -1.12 -13.73
N SER A 474 -0.18 -0.99 -14.33
CA SER A 474 0.83 -2.05 -14.39
C SER A 474 1.31 -2.45 -12.98
N GLU A 475 1.44 -1.49 -12.08
CA GLU A 475 1.76 -1.71 -10.66
C GLU A 475 0.62 -2.42 -9.91
N GLU A 476 -0.65 -2.08 -10.17
CA GLU A 476 -1.80 -2.82 -9.59
C GLU A 476 -1.83 -4.30 -10.00
N ILE A 477 -1.46 -4.61 -11.25
CA ILE A 477 -1.31 -6.00 -11.70
C ILE A 477 -0.12 -6.67 -11.01
N ASN A 478 1.00 -5.96 -10.85
CA ASN A 478 2.17 -6.46 -10.10
C ASN A 478 1.82 -6.78 -8.64
N LEU A 479 0.95 -5.99 -8.00
CA LEU A 479 0.53 -6.24 -6.62
C LEU A 479 -0.22 -7.56 -6.48
N LEU A 480 -1.10 -7.90 -7.42
CA LEU A 480 -1.77 -9.21 -7.44
C LEU A 480 -0.75 -10.35 -7.69
N TYR A 481 0.17 -10.17 -8.64
CA TYR A 481 1.26 -11.12 -8.87
C TYR A 481 2.12 -11.35 -7.61
N VAL A 482 2.54 -10.28 -6.94
CA VAL A 482 3.33 -10.37 -5.70
C VAL A 482 2.54 -11.14 -4.63
N ALA A 483 1.25 -10.84 -4.46
CA ALA A 483 0.39 -11.48 -3.47
C ALA A 483 0.25 -12.98 -3.71
N ILE A 484 -0.09 -13.39 -4.94
CA ILE A 484 -0.21 -14.80 -5.34
C ILE A 484 1.10 -15.55 -5.10
N THR A 485 2.22 -14.96 -5.53
CA THR A 485 3.54 -15.58 -5.42
C THR A 485 4.11 -15.61 -3.99
N ARG A 486 3.43 -15.07 -2.98
CA ARG A 486 3.82 -15.27 -1.57
C ARG A 486 3.50 -16.67 -1.06
N THR A 487 2.60 -17.39 -1.74
CA THR A 487 2.13 -18.72 -1.39
C THR A 487 3.19 -19.79 -1.65
N LYS A 488 3.30 -20.77 -0.75
CA LYS A 488 4.07 -22.01 -0.97
C LYS A 488 3.19 -23.20 -1.33
N THR A 489 2.03 -23.33 -0.68
CA THR A 489 1.21 -24.55 -0.74
C THR A 489 -0.23 -24.29 -1.15
N ARG A 490 -0.96 -23.40 -0.45
CA ARG A 490 -2.42 -23.18 -0.69
C ARG A 490 -2.75 -21.71 -0.87
N LEU A 491 -3.46 -21.39 -1.94
CA LEU A 491 -3.95 -20.05 -2.24
C LEU A 491 -5.48 -20.05 -2.17
N TYR A 492 -6.05 -19.17 -1.36
CA TYR A 492 -7.46 -18.82 -1.36
C TYR A 492 -7.61 -17.46 -2.04
N ILE A 493 -8.32 -17.40 -3.16
CA ILE A 493 -8.40 -16.21 -4.01
C ILE A 493 -9.86 -15.93 -4.40
N PRO A 494 -10.35 -14.69 -4.35
CA PRO A 494 -11.71 -14.35 -4.77
C PRO A 494 -12.03 -14.80 -6.19
N GLU A 495 -13.25 -15.33 -6.40
CA GLU A 495 -13.76 -15.72 -7.72
C GLU A 495 -13.73 -14.57 -8.73
N ASP A 496 -13.92 -13.32 -8.28
CA ASP A 496 -13.90 -12.11 -9.12
C ASP A 496 -12.52 -11.85 -9.76
N LEU A 497 -11.48 -12.57 -9.33
CA LEU A 497 -10.12 -12.50 -9.88
C LEU A 497 -9.78 -13.71 -10.76
N LYS A 498 -10.69 -14.67 -10.95
CA LYS A 498 -10.46 -15.88 -11.75
C LYS A 498 -10.36 -15.53 -13.24
N PRO A 499 -9.25 -15.85 -13.92
CA PRO A 499 -9.19 -15.75 -15.38
C PRO A 499 -10.14 -16.76 -16.03
N ASP A 500 -10.83 -16.36 -17.11
CA ASP A 500 -11.87 -17.18 -17.78
C ASP A 500 -11.41 -18.60 -18.16
N ASP A 501 -10.18 -18.72 -18.68
CA ASP A 501 -9.62 -19.99 -19.18
C ASP A 501 -8.84 -20.79 -18.12
N PHE A 502 -8.94 -20.44 -16.83
CA PHE A 502 -8.12 -21.07 -15.79
C PHE A 502 -8.76 -22.36 -15.25
N GLN A 503 -8.03 -23.49 -15.38
CA GLN A 503 -8.45 -24.79 -14.85
C GLN A 503 -8.29 -24.85 -13.33
N ASP A 504 -9.23 -25.50 -12.65
CA ASP A 504 -9.16 -25.65 -11.20
C ASP A 504 -7.98 -26.53 -10.77
N SER A 505 -7.45 -26.24 -9.58
CA SER A 505 -6.29 -26.88 -9.01
C SER A 505 -6.52 -27.24 -7.54
N ASN A 506 -5.83 -28.27 -7.05
CA ASN A 506 -5.85 -28.63 -5.62
C ASN A 506 -5.12 -27.63 -4.72
N HIS A 507 -4.29 -26.74 -5.28
CA HIS A 507 -3.53 -25.72 -4.56
C HIS A 507 -4.22 -24.35 -4.61
N ILE A 508 -5.22 -24.16 -5.48
CA ILE A 508 -5.94 -22.90 -5.68
C ILE A 508 -7.42 -23.10 -5.34
N HIS A 509 -7.89 -22.35 -4.35
CA HIS A 509 -9.25 -22.40 -3.85
C HIS A 509 -9.95 -21.07 -4.13
N TRP A 510 -10.97 -21.10 -4.97
CA TRP A 510 -11.77 -19.92 -5.28
C TRP A 510 -12.74 -19.64 -4.13
N THR A 511 -12.65 -18.44 -3.56
CA THR A 511 -13.58 -17.99 -2.51
C THR A 511 -14.69 -17.17 -3.13
N LYS A 512 -15.95 -17.51 -2.83
CA LYS A 512 -17.09 -16.68 -3.22
C LYS A 512 -16.91 -15.31 -2.56
N GLY A 513 -16.91 -14.25 -3.36
CA GLY A 513 -16.94 -12.90 -2.82
C GLY A 513 -18.15 -12.74 -1.90
N ALA A 514 -18.03 -11.93 -0.84
CA ALA A 514 -19.12 -11.65 0.09
C ALA A 514 -20.44 -11.20 -0.62
N LYS A 515 -20.36 -10.73 -1.87
CA LYS A 515 -21.50 -10.39 -2.73
C LYS A 515 -22.32 -11.62 -3.24
N LYS A 516 -21.75 -12.82 -3.44
CA LYS A 516 -22.46 -14.00 -4.00
C LYS A 516 -23.08 -14.92 -2.94
N ALA A 517 -22.43 -15.11 -1.79
CA ALA A 517 -22.96 -15.94 -0.71
C ALA A 517 -24.35 -15.47 -0.23
N TYR A 518 -24.58 -14.17 -0.25
CA TYR A 518 -25.87 -13.56 0.11
C TYR A 518 -27.02 -13.79 -0.89
N LYS A 519 -26.73 -14.15 -2.16
CA LYS A 519 -27.77 -14.41 -3.17
C LYS A 519 -28.21 -15.87 -3.21
N GLU A 520 -27.29 -16.81 -3.02
CA GLU A 520 -27.61 -18.25 -3.06
C GLU A 520 -28.34 -18.73 -1.80
N GLU A 521 -28.04 -18.17 -0.61
CA GLU A 521 -28.74 -18.53 0.64
C GLU A 521 -30.25 -18.21 0.62
N LYS A 522 -30.71 -17.29 -0.23
CA LYS A 522 -32.15 -17.01 -0.40
C LYS A 522 -32.90 -17.99 -1.30
N SER A 523 -32.20 -18.88 -2.00
CA SER A 523 -32.81 -19.86 -2.92
C SER A 523 -32.98 -21.26 -2.31
N ALA A 524 -32.52 -21.47 -1.07
CA ALA A 524 -32.59 -22.77 -0.41
C ALA A 524 -32.91 -22.59 1.08
N ASP A 525 -34.16 -22.27 1.43
CA ASP A 525 -34.64 -22.33 2.81
C ASP A 525 -35.58 -23.52 3.00
N ASN A 526 -35.11 -24.52 3.74
CA ASN A 526 -35.95 -25.43 4.51
C ASN A 526 -35.33 -25.64 5.91
N TYR A 527 -36.12 -25.28 6.93
CA TYR A 527 -36.01 -25.56 8.37
C TYR A 527 -34.78 -25.14 9.20
N ASN A 528 -35.00 -24.04 9.93
CA ASN A 528 -34.86 -23.88 11.39
C ASN A 528 -33.48 -24.16 12.05
N THR A 529 -32.75 -23.09 12.41
CA THR A 529 -32.13 -22.93 13.73
C THR A 529 -31.62 -21.50 13.96
N LYS A 530 -31.77 -21.02 15.19
CA LYS A 530 -31.46 -19.67 15.71
C LYS A 530 -30.05 -19.19 15.34
N LYS A 531 -29.94 -18.07 14.61
CA LYS A 531 -28.72 -17.23 14.54
C LYS A 531 -29.05 -15.73 14.46
N ALA A 532 -28.24 -14.96 15.16
CA ALA A 532 -28.27 -13.51 15.31
C ALA A 532 -28.20 -12.79 13.95
N LYS A 533 -29.12 -11.84 13.72
CA LYS A 533 -29.21 -11.08 12.48
C LYS A 533 -28.40 -9.79 12.57
N TYR A 534 -27.14 -9.85 12.18
CA TYR A 534 -26.44 -8.68 11.63
C TYR A 534 -26.90 -8.51 10.17
N LYS A 535 -27.45 -7.35 9.84
CA LYS A 535 -27.69 -6.92 8.46
C LYS A 535 -27.21 -5.47 8.32
N LYS A 536 -26.08 -5.27 7.64
CA LYS A 536 -25.63 -3.98 7.09
C LYS A 536 -25.21 -4.19 5.63
N LYS A 537 -25.35 -3.13 4.83
CA LYS A 537 -25.10 -3.08 3.37
C LYS A 537 -23.63 -3.38 3.04
N SER A 538 -23.37 -3.74 1.78
CA SER A 538 -22.04 -4.08 1.27
C SER A 538 -21.12 -2.85 1.21
N PRO A 539 -19.89 -2.89 1.78
CA PRO A 539 -18.90 -1.80 1.67
C PRO A 539 -18.12 -1.79 0.34
N PHE A 540 -18.34 -2.77 -0.54
CA PHE A 540 -17.52 -3.01 -1.74
C PHE A 540 -17.90 -2.16 -2.97
N ASP A 541 -18.58 -1.04 -2.76
CA ASP A 541 -18.88 -0.06 -3.83
C ASP A 541 -18.05 1.24 -3.69
N PHE A 542 -17.11 1.31 -2.75
CA PHE A 542 -16.26 2.49 -2.55
C PHE A 542 -14.93 2.38 -3.30
N ILE A 543 -14.91 2.96 -4.50
CA ILE A 543 -13.72 3.54 -5.13
C ILE A 543 -14.01 5.04 -5.20
N PRO A 544 -13.12 5.94 -4.75
CA PRO A 544 -13.36 7.37 -4.92
C PRO A 544 -13.23 7.69 -6.42
N TYR A 545 -14.36 7.88 -7.11
CA TYR A 545 -14.67 9.02 -7.97
C TYR A 545 -15.98 8.80 -8.76
N LEU A 546 -16.73 9.91 -8.86
CA LEU A 546 -17.93 10.16 -9.68
C LEU A 546 -19.21 9.44 -9.25
N GLU A 547 -20.04 10.15 -8.47
CA GLU A 547 -21.49 10.13 -8.68
C GLU A 547 -22.10 11.47 -8.27
N ASP A 548 -22.40 12.29 -9.29
CA ASP A 548 -23.30 13.43 -9.21
C ASP A 548 -24.73 12.85 -9.28
N GLN A 549 -25.42 12.79 -8.14
CA GLN A 549 -26.86 12.52 -8.08
C GLN A 549 -27.49 13.55 -7.14
N PRO A 550 -28.60 14.21 -7.51
CA PRO A 550 -29.22 15.24 -6.70
C PRO A 550 -29.77 14.65 -5.40
N LYS A 551 -29.34 15.21 -4.26
CA LYS A 551 -29.91 14.89 -2.95
C LYS A 551 -31.41 15.22 -2.95
N PRO A 552 -32.31 14.28 -2.59
CA PRO A 552 -33.68 14.64 -2.25
C PRO A 552 -33.70 15.49 -0.97
N ALA A 553 -34.60 16.46 -0.94
CA ALA A 553 -34.68 17.51 0.07
C ALA A 553 -34.70 16.98 1.52
N ALA A 554 -33.97 17.67 2.39
CA ALA A 554 -33.97 17.44 3.83
C ALA A 554 -35.34 17.80 4.42
N ALA A 555 -36.02 16.84 5.04
CA ALA A 555 -37.15 17.09 5.92
C ALA A 555 -37.01 16.28 7.22
N SER A 556 -36.99 16.99 8.34
CA SER A 556 -37.27 16.53 9.71
C SER A 556 -36.20 15.84 10.59
N ALA A 557 -34.90 15.99 10.30
CA ALA A 557 -33.88 15.67 11.31
C ALA A 557 -33.94 16.70 12.46
N GLY A 558 -34.76 16.44 13.50
CA GLY A 558 -34.85 17.25 14.73
C GLY A 558 -36.25 17.76 15.12
N ALA A 559 -37.32 17.38 14.42
CA ALA A 559 -38.68 17.81 14.77
C ALA A 559 -39.21 17.15 16.06
N ILE A 560 -39.90 17.94 16.90
CA ILE A 560 -40.56 17.45 18.12
C ILE A 560 -41.73 16.54 17.71
N TRP A 561 -41.98 15.46 18.46
CA TRP A 561 -43.12 14.57 18.24
C TRP A 561 -44.41 15.22 18.75
N THR A 562 -45.45 15.24 17.91
CA THR A 562 -46.80 15.66 18.28
C THR A 562 -47.61 14.51 18.87
N THR A 563 -48.70 14.81 19.57
CA THR A 563 -49.61 13.79 20.14
C THR A 563 -50.25 12.94 19.04
N GLU A 564 -50.58 13.54 17.90
CA GLU A 564 -51.16 12.84 16.74
C GLU A 564 -50.16 11.85 16.13
N GLU A 565 -48.87 12.22 16.01
CA GLU A 565 -47.81 11.31 15.55
C GLU A 565 -47.54 10.18 16.56
N ASP A 566 -47.73 10.40 17.86
CA ASP A 566 -47.58 9.36 18.88
C ASP A 566 -48.72 8.31 18.81
N ASP A 567 -49.95 8.76 18.63
CA ASP A 567 -51.12 7.88 18.48
C ASP A 567 -51.00 7.05 17.18
N GLU A 568 -50.59 7.70 16.09
CA GLU A 568 -50.37 7.03 14.80
C GLU A 568 -49.20 6.03 14.85
N LEU A 569 -48.10 6.38 15.54
CA LEU A 569 -46.96 5.47 15.75
C LEU A 569 -47.36 4.25 16.60
N THR A 570 -48.24 4.46 17.58
CA THR A 570 -48.77 3.38 18.43
C THR A 570 -49.60 2.41 17.61
N MET A 571 -50.51 2.93 16.79
CA MET A 571 -51.35 2.11 15.92
C MET A 571 -50.51 1.30 14.90
N MET A 572 -49.53 1.93 14.26
CA MET A 572 -48.64 1.23 13.32
C MET A 572 -47.79 0.14 13.99
N PHE A 573 -47.44 0.33 15.26
CA PHE A 573 -46.73 -0.69 16.04
C PHE A 573 -47.65 -1.88 16.39
N GLU A 574 -48.88 -1.61 16.83
CA GLU A 574 -49.88 -2.65 17.14
C GLU A 574 -50.29 -3.47 15.91
N GLU A 575 -50.32 -2.86 14.73
CA GLU A 575 -50.53 -3.53 13.44
C GLU A 575 -49.32 -4.34 12.96
N GLY A 576 -48.21 -4.33 13.71
CA GLY A 576 -47.03 -5.15 13.44
C GLY A 576 -46.15 -4.65 12.30
N LEU A 577 -46.27 -3.38 11.90
CA LEU A 577 -45.42 -2.80 10.86
C LEU A 577 -43.96 -2.78 11.34
N SER A 578 -43.04 -2.92 10.39
CA SER A 578 -41.61 -2.87 10.69
C SER A 578 -41.16 -1.45 10.99
N LEU A 579 -40.09 -1.32 11.78
CA LEU A 579 -39.42 -0.04 12.03
C LEU A 579 -39.03 0.71 10.75
N GLN A 580 -38.89 0.01 9.62
CA GLN A 580 -38.58 0.65 8.33
C GLN A 580 -39.81 1.30 7.70
N GLU A 581 -40.97 0.66 7.80
CA GLU A 581 -42.23 1.22 7.29
C GLU A 581 -42.65 2.43 8.12
N MET A 582 -42.58 2.33 9.45
CA MET A 582 -42.81 3.47 10.34
C MET A 582 -41.81 4.61 10.10
N ALA A 583 -40.51 4.31 9.93
CA ALA A 583 -39.51 5.33 9.63
C ALA A 583 -39.77 6.04 8.30
N SER A 584 -40.19 5.29 7.28
CA SER A 584 -40.53 5.86 5.97
C SER A 584 -41.80 6.70 6.02
N HIS A 585 -42.80 6.29 6.81
CA HIS A 585 -44.07 6.98 6.98
C HIS A 585 -43.89 8.35 7.66
N PHE A 586 -43.16 8.39 8.78
CA PHE A 586 -42.90 9.65 9.50
C PHE A 586 -41.76 10.48 8.91
N GLY A 587 -41.07 9.99 7.87
CA GLY A 587 -39.87 10.65 7.32
C GLY A 587 -38.72 10.76 8.32
N ARG A 588 -38.67 9.89 9.33
CA ARG A 588 -37.71 9.92 10.46
C ARG A 588 -36.79 8.69 10.41
N THR A 589 -35.63 8.74 11.08
CA THR A 589 -34.73 7.57 11.13
C THR A 589 -35.34 6.45 11.98
N LYS A 590 -35.01 5.18 11.66
CA LYS A 590 -35.43 4.03 12.47
C LYS A 590 -35.02 4.16 13.95
N GLY A 591 -33.90 4.83 14.22
CA GLY A 591 -33.45 5.15 15.57
C GLY A 591 -34.39 6.10 16.30
N ALA A 592 -34.90 7.13 15.61
CA ALA A 592 -35.88 8.06 16.16
C ALA A 592 -37.22 7.38 16.47
N ILE A 593 -37.70 6.50 15.57
CA ILE A 593 -38.91 5.68 15.79
C ILE A 593 -38.75 4.79 17.02
N ARG A 594 -37.64 4.03 17.09
CA ARG A 594 -37.37 3.11 18.20
C ARG A 594 -37.20 3.83 19.54
N ALA A 595 -36.58 5.01 19.55
CA ALA A 595 -36.46 5.83 20.76
C ALA A 595 -37.82 6.36 21.23
N ARG A 596 -38.73 6.67 20.29
CA ARG A 596 -40.07 7.15 20.64
C ARG A 596 -40.98 6.02 21.13
N GLN A 597 -40.96 4.85 20.49
CA GLN A 597 -41.69 3.66 20.93
C GLN A 597 -41.38 3.29 22.39
N ARG A 598 -40.10 3.31 22.79
CA ARG A 598 -39.70 3.10 24.20
C ARG A 598 -40.27 4.14 25.16
N ARG A 599 -40.43 5.39 24.73
CA ARG A 599 -41.04 6.45 25.56
C ARG A 599 -42.56 6.28 25.68
N LEU A 600 -43.20 5.69 24.67
CA LEU A 600 -44.64 5.38 24.66
C LEU A 600 -44.97 4.03 25.31
N GLY A 601 -43.97 3.26 25.75
CA GLY A 601 -44.17 1.96 26.39
C GLY A 601 -44.49 0.82 25.42
N LEU A 602 -44.14 1.00 24.14
CA LEU A 602 -44.32 0.03 23.06
C LEU A 602 -43.03 -0.78 22.92
N GLU A 603 -42.96 -1.97 23.54
CA GLU A 603 -41.80 -2.89 23.47
C GLU A 603 -42.14 -4.24 22.86
#